data_AF-A0A2L0N5T4-F1
#
_entry.id   AF-A0A2L0N5T4-F1
#
_cell.length_a   1.000
_cell.length_b   1.000
_cell.length_c   1.000
_cell.angle_alpha   90.00
_cell.angle_beta   90.00
_cell.angle_gamma   90.00
#
_symmetry.space_group_name_H-M   'P 1'
#
loop_
_entity.id
_entity.type
_entity.pdbx_description
1 polymer ?
#
loop_
_entity_poly.entity_id
_entity_poly.type
_entity_poly.pdbx_seq_one_letter_code
_entity_poly.pdbx_strand_id
1 'polypeptide(L)'
;MKSIVAGQHALGTEEFAELALGVDEELFAGVVGESAIERQARLDVAYAVLADLRREDPELAAYAEQQMRTAPVLPLRRPVVTRRTASVERVAA
;
A
#
# COMPACT_ATOMS: atom_id res chain seq x y z
N MET A 1 13.74 12.49 15.52
CA MET A 1 12.27 12.50 15.59
C MET A 1 11.79 11.05 15.66
N LYS A 2 10.73 10.75 16.42
CA LYS A 2 10.07 9.44 16.37
C LYS A 2 8.94 9.55 15.34
N SER A 3 8.98 8.76 14.28
CA SER A 3 7.97 8.76 13.21
C SER A 3 6.79 7.91 13.66
N ILE A 4 5.76 8.53 14.23
CA ILE A 4 4.58 7.84 14.78
C ILE A 4 3.32 8.37 14.09
N VAL A 5 2.49 7.47 13.58
CA VAL A 5 1.19 7.77 12.97
C VAL A 5 0.15 6.79 13.51
N ALA A 6 -0.99 7.30 13.99
CA ALA A 6 -2.05 6.49 14.60
C ALA A 6 -1.57 5.49 15.68
N GLY A 7 -0.47 5.80 16.39
CA GLY A 7 0.13 4.92 17.40
C GLY A 7 1.08 3.84 16.85
N GLN A 8 1.24 3.75 15.53
CA GLN A 8 2.20 2.87 14.86
C GLN A 8 3.52 3.61 14.63
N HIS A 9 4.63 2.89 14.82
CA HIS A 9 5.97 3.40 14.61
C HIS A 9 6.45 3.06 13.19
N ALA A 10 6.76 4.08 12.41
CA ALA A 10 7.43 3.90 11.13
C ALA A 10 8.94 3.75 11.33
N LEU A 11 9.52 2.73 10.69
CA LEU A 11 10.95 2.47 10.61
C LEU A 11 11.66 3.41 9.62
N GLY A 12 10.92 4.05 8.73
CA GLY A 12 11.43 4.94 7.70
C GLY A 12 10.41 5.99 7.25
N THR A 13 10.83 6.83 6.30
CA THR A 13 9.99 7.88 5.71
C THR A 13 8.86 7.31 4.86
N GLU A 14 9.10 6.17 4.21
CA GLU A 14 8.15 5.47 3.35
C GLU A 14 7.01 4.87 4.17
N GLU A 15 7.35 4.10 5.21
CA GLU A 15 6.36 3.53 6.14
C GLU A 15 5.59 4.65 6.87
N PHE A 16 6.23 5.80 7.13
CA PHE A 16 5.54 6.95 7.70
C PHE A 16 4.50 7.52 6.72
N ALA A 17 4.83 7.60 5.43
CA ALA A 17 3.91 8.06 4.39
C ALA A 17 2.74 7.08 4.20
N GLU A 18 3.00 5.77 4.17
CA GLU A 18 1.96 4.74 4.08
C GLU A 18 1.01 4.79 5.29
N LEU A 19 1.55 4.90 6.50
CA LEU A 19 0.72 5.03 7.70
C LEU A 19 -0.08 6.34 7.73
N ALA A 20 0.50 7.43 7.22
CA ALA A 20 -0.17 8.73 7.13
C ALA A 20 -1.27 8.77 6.06
N LEU A 21 -1.06 8.06 4.94
CA LEU A 21 -2.01 7.95 3.85
C LEU A 21 -3.06 6.86 4.10
N GLY A 22 -2.76 5.86 4.95
CA GLY A 22 -3.62 4.71 5.21
C GLY A 22 -3.63 3.67 4.08
N VAL A 23 -2.87 3.90 3.00
CA VAL A 23 -2.77 3.02 1.82
C VAL A 23 -1.36 3.03 1.24
N ASP A 24 -0.99 1.90 0.62
CA ASP A 24 0.25 1.78 -0.17
C ASP A 24 0.11 2.57 -1.48
N GLU A 25 0.88 3.65 -1.62
CA GLU A 25 0.83 4.52 -2.80
C GLU A 25 1.28 3.78 -4.08
N GLU A 26 2.30 2.91 -3.99
CA GLU A 26 2.84 2.19 -5.14
C GLU A 26 1.81 1.19 -5.70
N LEU A 27 0.98 0.61 -4.83
CA LEU A 27 -0.10 -0.27 -5.25
C LEU A 27 -1.05 0.41 -6.25
N PHE A 28 -1.43 1.67 -5.98
CA PHE A 28 -2.40 2.41 -6.79
C PHE A 28 -1.75 3.23 -7.91
N ALA A 29 -0.63 3.90 -7.64
CA ALA A 29 0.05 4.79 -8.59
C ALA A 29 1.02 4.06 -9.54
N GLY A 30 1.40 2.82 -9.22
CA GLY A 30 2.37 2.05 -9.99
C GLY A 30 3.81 2.54 -9.84
N VAL A 31 4.75 1.72 -10.33
CA VAL A 31 6.19 1.95 -10.19
C VAL A 31 6.90 2.06 -11.53
N VAL A 32 7.95 2.88 -11.59
CA VAL A 32 8.76 3.02 -12.81
C VAL A 32 9.43 1.71 -13.19
N GLY A 33 9.24 1.32 -14.45
CA GLY A 33 9.84 0.13 -15.03
C GLY A 33 9.08 -1.16 -14.77
N GLU A 34 7.84 -1.11 -14.24
CA GLU A 34 6.99 -2.29 -14.16
C GLU A 34 6.76 -2.90 -15.56
N SER A 35 6.90 -4.22 -15.66
CA SER A 35 6.49 -4.95 -16.85
C SER A 35 4.97 -4.97 -16.97
N ALA A 36 4.46 -5.28 -18.17
CA ALA A 36 3.01 -5.40 -18.39
C ALA A 36 2.36 -6.46 -17.47
N ILE A 37 3.09 -7.53 -17.14
CA ILE A 37 2.61 -8.60 -16.25
C ILE A 37 2.58 -8.11 -14.80
N GLU A 38 3.65 -7.45 -14.33
CA GLU A 38 3.67 -6.85 -12.98
C GLU A 38 2.58 -5.80 -12.82
N ARG A 39 2.38 -4.95 -13.85
CA ARG A 39 1.29 -3.98 -13.89
C ARG A 39 -0.08 -4.65 -13.76
N GLN A 40 -0.33 -5.72 -14.51
CA GLN A 40 -1.61 -6.43 -14.43
C GLN A 40 -1.84 -7.02 -13.03
N ALA A 41 -0.84 -7.71 -12.49
CA ALA A 41 -0.94 -8.31 -11.16
C ALA A 41 -1.17 -7.25 -10.07
N ARG A 42 -0.49 -6.11 -10.17
CA ARG A 42 -0.69 -4.96 -9.27
C ARG A 42 -2.12 -4.41 -9.39
N LEU A 43 -2.61 -4.19 -10.60
CA LEU A 43 -3.97 -3.68 -10.81
C LEU A 43 -5.03 -4.64 -10.27
N ASP A 44 -4.85 -5.95 -10.44
CA ASP A 44 -5.76 -6.97 -9.89
C ASP A 44 -5.87 -6.83 -8.36
N VAL A 45 -4.73 -6.67 -7.67
CA VAL A 45 -4.69 -6.44 -6.22
C VAL A 45 -5.27 -5.07 -5.86
N ALA A 46 -4.92 -4.01 -6.59
CA ALA A 46 -5.41 -2.66 -6.35
C ALA A 46 -6.94 -2.60 -6.43
N TYR A 47 -7.55 -3.28 -7.41
CA TYR A 47 -9.00 -3.36 -7.53
C TYR A 47 -9.66 -4.13 -6.39
N ALA A 48 -9.04 -5.21 -5.90
CA ALA A 48 -9.53 -5.95 -4.75
C ALA A 48 -9.51 -5.09 -3.48
N VAL A 49 -8.37 -4.44 -3.19
CA VAL A 49 -8.24 -3.53 -2.04
C VAL A 49 -9.20 -2.35 -2.16
N LEU A 50 -9.37 -1.78 -3.36
CA LEU A 50 -10.30 -0.68 -3.57
C LEU A 50 -11.76 -1.09 -3.29
N ALA A 51 -12.15 -2.33 -3.64
CA ALA A 51 -13.48 -2.84 -3.33
C ALA A 51 -13.71 -2.91 -1.81
N ASP A 52 -12.67 -3.27 -1.05
CA ASP A 52 -12.72 -3.30 0.41
C ASP A 52 -12.78 -1.89 1.00
N LEU A 53 -11.93 -0.98 0.52
CA LEU A 53 -11.92 0.43 0.94
C LEU A 53 -13.28 1.09 0.69
N ARG A 54 -13.94 0.86 -0.44
CA ARG A 54 -15.28 1.43 -0.70
C ARG A 54 -16.33 1.06 0.36
N ARG A 55 -16.15 -0.07 1.06
CA ARG A 55 -17.05 -0.51 2.14
C ARG A 55 -16.66 0.07 3.50
N GLU A 56 -15.37 0.25 3.74
CA GLU A 56 -14.80 0.54 5.06
C GLU A 56 -14.46 2.02 5.23
N ASP A 57 -13.89 2.63 4.19
CA ASP A 57 -13.49 4.03 4.14
C ASP A 57 -13.69 4.61 2.71
N PRO A 58 -14.90 5.10 2.39
CA PRO A 58 -15.22 5.63 1.06
C PRO A 58 -14.38 6.85 0.65
N GLU A 59 -13.91 7.66 1.61
CA GLU A 59 -13.06 8.82 1.31
C GLU A 59 -11.67 8.39 0.88
N LEU A 60 -11.09 7.42 1.60
CA LEU A 60 -9.82 6.81 1.24
C LEU A 60 -9.90 6.05 -0.10
N ALA A 61 -11.02 5.40 -0.37
CA ALA A 61 -11.29 4.77 -1.66
C ALA A 61 -11.29 5.79 -2.82
N ALA A 62 -11.93 6.94 -2.63
CA ALA A 62 -11.95 8.01 -3.64
C ALA A 62 -10.55 8.58 -3.91
N TYR A 63 -9.72 8.70 -2.86
CA TYR A 63 -8.32 9.10 -3.00
C TYR A 63 -7.51 8.06 -3.79
N ALA A 64 -7.61 6.78 -3.44
CA ALA A 64 -6.96 5.69 -4.17
C ALA A 64 -7.38 5.63 -5.65
N GLU A 65 -8.67 5.82 -5.96
CA GLU A 65 -9.18 5.93 -7.33
C GLU A 65 -8.61 7.13 -8.09
N GLN A 66 -8.40 8.25 -7.41
CA GLN A 66 -7.78 9.41 -8.02
C GLN A 66 -6.31 9.10 -8.36
N GLN A 67 -5.57 8.46 -7.46
CA GLN A 67 -4.19 8.03 -7.71
C GLN A 67 -4.08 7.14 -8.95
N MET A 68 -4.95 6.13 -9.07
CA MET A 68 -4.99 5.25 -10.26
C MET A 68 -5.30 6.00 -11.57
N ARG A 69 -6.00 7.14 -11.51
CA ARG A 69 -6.33 7.97 -12.67
C ARG A 69 -5.21 8.95 -13.04
N THR A 70 -4.53 9.53 -12.05
CA THR A 70 -3.60 10.65 -12.25
C THR A 70 -2.13 10.27 -12.31
N ALA A 71 -1.75 9.08 -11.85
CA ALA A 71 -0.38 8.62 -11.87
C ALA A 71 -0.21 7.51 -12.92
N PRO A 72 0.30 7.80 -14.13
CA PRO A 72 0.63 6.72 -15.05
C PRO A 72 1.82 5.92 -14.52
N VAL A 73 2.81 6.56 -13.88
CA VAL A 73 3.99 5.92 -13.28
C VAL A 73 4.71 6.95 -12.39
N LEU A 74 4.59 6.86 -11.05
CA LEU A 74 5.43 7.70 -10.18
C LEU A 74 6.83 7.07 -10.04
N PRO A 75 7.92 7.87 -10.05
CA PRO A 75 9.26 7.38 -9.75
C PRO A 75 9.41 7.14 -8.24
N LEU A 76 8.70 6.14 -7.72
CA LEU A 76 8.88 5.68 -6.35
C LEU A 76 9.85 4.50 -6.35
N ARG A 77 10.81 4.56 -5.42
CA ARG A 77 11.84 3.54 -5.27
C ARG A 77 11.20 2.32 -4.61
N ARG A 78 10.86 1.33 -5.42
CA ARG A 78 10.44 -0.02 -5.03
C ARG A 78 11.15 -0.51 -3.76
N PRO A 79 10.47 -0.64 -2.61
CA PRO A 79 10.92 -1.46 -1.52
C PRO A 79 10.46 -2.90 -1.77
N VAL A 80 11.37 -3.87 -1.65
CA VAL A 80 10.98 -5.28 -1.57
C VAL A 80 10.29 -5.48 -0.22
N VAL A 81 8.96 -5.40 -0.21
CA VAL A 81 8.15 -5.74 0.96
C VAL A 81 8.19 -7.26 1.14
N THR A 82 9.17 -7.74 1.90
CA THR A 82 9.09 -9.10 2.44
C THR A 82 8.08 -9.09 3.59
N ARG A 83 6.81 -9.39 3.29
CA ARG A 83 5.84 -9.74 4.34
C ARG A 83 6.33 -11.01 5.02
N ARG A 84 7.10 -10.87 6.09
CA ARG A 84 7.30 -11.96 7.05
C ARG A 84 5.94 -12.25 7.64
N THR A 85 5.32 -13.33 7.18
CA THR A 85 4.20 -13.96 7.89
C THR A 85 4.70 -14.27 9.30
N ALA A 86 4.31 -13.46 10.27
CA ALA A 86 4.45 -13.81 11.66
C ALA A 86 3.61 -15.06 11.88
N SER A 87 4.26 -16.22 11.92
CA SER A 87 3.66 -17.45 12.40
C SER A 87 3.17 -17.17 13.82
N VAL A 88 1.86 -16.98 13.96
CA VAL A 88 1.18 -17.08 15.26
C VAL A 88 1.20 -18.56 15.61
N GLU A 89 2.31 -19.02 16.19
CA GLU A 89 2.32 -20.33 16.82
C GLU A 89 1.48 -20.22 18.10
N ARG A 90 0.28 -20.80 18.01
CA ARG A 90 -0.65 -20.97 19.12
C ARG A 90 0.03 -21.81 20.21
N VAL A 91 -0.06 -21.30 21.44
CA VAL A 91 -0.36 -22.01 22.69
C VAL A 91 -0.23 -23.54 22.66
N ALA A 92 0.70 -24.07 23.47
CA ALA A 92 0.50 -25.34 24.17
C ALA A 92 1.34 -25.40 25.46
N ALA A 93 0.61 -25.61 26.57
CA ALA A 93 1.00 -26.09 27.90
C ALA A 93 1.88 -25.19 28.80
#